data_AF-A0A9E3W9K2-F1
#
_entry.id   AF-A0A9E3W9K2-F1
#
_cell.length_a   1.000
_cell.length_b   1.000
_cell.length_c   1.000
_cell.angle_alpha   90.00
_cell.angle_beta   90.00
_cell.angle_gamma   90.00
#
_symmetry.space_group_name_H-M   'P 1'
#
loop_
_entity.id
_entity.type
_entity.pdbx_description
1 polymer ?
#
loop_
_entity_poly.entity_id
_entity_poly.type
_entity_poly.pdbx_seq_one_letter_code
_entity_poly.pdbx_strand_id
1 'polypeptide(L)'
;MDCQSYEDLLDALLDGRITAAERRALDAHASVCPRCREMLSLVSMEIEAADVRAPEGLTEAVLERTSGAPCASAVKLLCDLVDGTLGEPDAELVRIHLGGCRTCRSIAAALARLREELPLLAEIRPDERFVDAVLSRTSRGWRRTFGWRGSFDELLRRLLARPRFAAEGAYLGSILLTMLVAFPGSPLSGLPERALTATRTDVLERIAVPASPMEALGARVSALRADARQELSDATGAVLRLEDRVVRFVGDLGGHEHETKNESTTPARQDDTKETRP
;
A
#
# COMPACT_ATOMS: atom_id res chain seq x y z
N MET A 1 27.90 -37.02 11.73
CA MET A 1 27.35 -35.64 11.76
C MET A 1 26.58 -35.49 13.05
N ASP A 2 26.87 -34.45 13.82
CA ASP A 2 26.08 -34.04 14.98
C ASP A 2 24.96 -33.08 14.56
N CYS A 3 24.05 -32.75 15.48
CA CYS A 3 22.91 -31.87 15.18
C CYS A 3 23.33 -30.43 14.84
N GLN A 4 24.48 -29.95 15.33
CA GLN A 4 24.95 -28.60 15.04
C GLN A 4 25.40 -28.48 13.58
N SER A 5 26.22 -29.42 13.13
CA SER A 5 26.67 -29.48 11.74
C SER A 5 25.49 -29.71 10.77
N TYR A 6 24.40 -30.32 11.25
CA TYR A 6 23.16 -30.48 10.50
C TYR A 6 22.43 -29.15 10.30
N GLU A 7 22.30 -28.33 11.36
CA GLU A 7 21.69 -26.99 11.31
C GLU A 7 22.46 -26.08 10.34
N ASP A 8 23.79 -26.06 10.41
CA ASP A 8 24.63 -25.25 9.50
C ASP A 8 24.45 -25.66 8.02
N LEU A 9 24.28 -26.95 7.74
CA LEU A 9 24.01 -27.45 6.39
C LEU A 9 22.56 -27.22 5.94
N LEU A 10 21.62 -27.03 6.86
CA LEU A 10 20.22 -26.72 6.55
C LEU A 10 20.09 -25.29 6.00
N ASP A 11 20.83 -24.33 6.55
CA ASP A 11 20.91 -22.97 6.02
C ASP A 11 21.51 -22.97 4.60
N ALA A 12 22.60 -23.73 4.40
CA ALA A 12 23.18 -23.91 3.07
C ALA A 12 22.20 -24.60 2.09
N LEU A 13 21.34 -25.51 2.57
CA LEU A 13 20.31 -26.17 1.76
C LEU A 13 19.25 -25.16 1.30
N LEU A 14 18.79 -24.28 2.20
CA LEU A 14 17.82 -23.22 1.90
C LEU A 14 18.36 -22.22 0.87
N ASP A 15 19.66 -21.91 0.93
CA ASP A 15 20.32 -21.07 -0.07
C ASP A 15 20.63 -21.79 -1.40
N GLY A 16 20.34 -23.10 -1.49
CA GLY A 16 20.65 -23.92 -2.68
C GLY A 16 22.15 -24.17 -2.90
N ARG A 17 22.97 -24.07 -1.85
CA ARG A 17 24.45 -24.14 -1.92
C ARG A 17 25.06 -25.49 -1.55
N ILE A 18 24.26 -26.51 -1.21
CA ILE A 18 24.79 -27.82 -0.78
C ILE A 18 25.16 -28.73 -1.95
N THR A 19 26.17 -29.56 -1.73
CA THR A 19 26.58 -30.63 -2.65
C THR A 19 25.71 -31.89 -2.48
N ALA A 20 25.72 -32.77 -3.48
CA ALA A 20 25.03 -34.06 -3.41
C ALA A 20 25.60 -35.01 -2.32
N ALA A 21 26.84 -34.80 -1.86
CA ALA A 21 27.42 -35.55 -0.77
C ALA A 21 26.87 -35.06 0.59
N GLU A 22 26.81 -33.75 0.79
CA GLU A 22 26.23 -33.13 1.99
C GLU A 22 24.74 -33.43 2.12
N ARG A 23 24.00 -33.43 1.00
CA ARG A 23 22.59 -33.81 1.02
C ARG A 23 22.38 -35.23 1.53
N ARG A 24 23.18 -36.18 1.04
CA ARG A 24 23.13 -37.57 1.53
C ARG A 24 23.51 -37.66 3.02
N ALA A 25 24.41 -36.83 3.50
CA ALA A 25 24.78 -36.78 4.91
C ALA A 25 23.65 -36.22 5.80
N LEU A 26 22.96 -35.17 5.36
CA LEU A 26 21.74 -34.65 5.98
C LEU A 26 20.66 -35.75 6.04
N ASP A 27 20.32 -36.38 4.91
CA ASP A 27 19.29 -37.41 4.83
C ASP A 27 19.61 -38.60 5.76
N ALA A 28 20.89 -39.03 5.78
CA ALA A 28 21.35 -40.09 6.67
C ALA A 28 21.18 -39.70 8.14
N HIS A 29 21.51 -38.47 8.54
CA HIS A 29 21.33 -38.01 9.91
C HIS A 29 19.85 -37.88 10.30
N ALA A 30 19.02 -37.29 9.45
CA ALA A 30 17.57 -37.16 9.67
C ALA A 30 16.87 -38.52 9.81
N SER A 31 17.39 -39.57 9.16
CA SER A 31 16.88 -40.93 9.33
C SER A 31 17.06 -41.48 10.74
N VAL A 32 18.10 -41.04 11.48
CA VAL A 32 18.43 -41.52 12.83
C VAL A 32 17.93 -40.58 13.94
N CYS A 33 17.97 -39.26 13.70
CA CYS A 33 17.65 -38.24 14.69
C CYS A 33 16.21 -37.70 14.55
N PRO A 34 15.30 -37.94 15.51
CA PRO A 34 13.90 -37.52 15.40
C PRO A 34 13.72 -36.00 15.30
N ARG A 35 14.48 -35.23 16.09
CA ARG A 35 14.41 -33.75 16.08
C ARG A 35 14.80 -33.17 14.72
N CYS A 36 15.90 -33.65 14.15
CA CYS A 36 16.38 -33.16 12.85
C CYS A 36 15.46 -33.61 11.71
N ARG A 37 14.81 -34.77 11.84
CA ARG A 37 13.77 -35.24 10.92
C ARG A 37 12.56 -34.32 10.90
N GLU A 38 12.06 -33.94 12.08
CA GLU A 38 10.93 -33.02 12.21
C GLU A 38 11.26 -31.67 11.59
N MET A 39 12.44 -31.13 11.89
CA MET A 39 12.91 -29.87 11.31
C MET A 39 13.02 -29.95 9.77
N LEU A 40 13.56 -31.04 9.22
CA LEU A 40 13.61 -31.25 7.77
C LEU A 40 12.22 -31.32 7.15
N SER A 41 11.25 -31.93 7.85
CA SER A 41 9.87 -32.01 7.35
C SER A 41 9.22 -30.64 7.26
N LEU A 42 9.43 -29.76 8.25
CA LEU A 42 8.91 -28.40 8.24
C LEU A 42 9.50 -27.58 7.08
N VAL A 43 10.83 -27.65 6.90
CA VAL A 43 11.51 -26.96 5.79
C VAL A 43 11.10 -27.52 4.43
N SER A 44 10.96 -28.84 4.30
CA SER A 44 10.57 -29.46 3.03
C SER A 44 9.13 -29.08 2.65
N MET A 45 8.22 -28.96 3.61
CA MET A 45 6.87 -28.47 3.36
C MET A 45 6.86 -27.03 2.82
N GLU A 46 7.76 -26.17 3.30
CA GLU A 46 7.89 -24.80 2.79
C GLU A 46 8.51 -24.76 1.39
N ILE A 47 9.52 -25.60 1.11
CA ILE A 47 10.16 -25.67 -0.21
C ILE A 47 9.20 -26.24 -1.27
N GLU A 48 8.44 -27.29 -0.93
CA GLU A 48 7.43 -27.84 -1.84
C GLU A 48 6.28 -26.85 -2.08
N ALA A 49 5.94 -26.02 -1.09
CA ALA A 49 5.00 -24.91 -1.27
C ALA A 49 5.61 -23.73 -2.06
N ALA A 50 6.94 -23.64 -2.19
CA ALA A 50 7.61 -22.56 -2.90
C ALA A 50 7.59 -22.70 -4.43
N ASP A 51 7.18 -23.85 -4.99
CA ASP A 51 6.91 -23.98 -6.43
C ASP A 51 5.54 -23.39 -6.84
N VAL A 52 4.87 -22.70 -5.91
CA VAL A 52 3.79 -21.77 -6.25
C VAL A 52 4.41 -20.62 -7.02
N ARG A 53 4.26 -20.67 -8.35
CA ARG A 53 4.53 -19.52 -9.22
C ARG A 53 3.79 -18.32 -8.64
N ALA A 54 4.56 -17.34 -8.15
CA ALA A 54 4.00 -16.10 -7.68
C ALA A 54 3.09 -15.55 -8.79
N PRO A 55 1.83 -15.21 -8.48
CA PRO A 55 0.93 -14.66 -9.49
C PRO A 55 1.58 -13.47 -10.17
N GLU A 56 1.43 -13.37 -11.49
CA GLU A 56 2.00 -12.27 -12.27
C GLU A 56 1.54 -10.93 -11.65
N GLY A 57 2.49 -10.04 -11.38
CA GLY A 57 2.23 -8.75 -10.73
C GLY A 57 2.19 -8.76 -9.19
N LEU A 58 2.40 -9.90 -8.50
CA LEU A 58 2.47 -9.90 -7.03
C LEU A 58 3.60 -9.01 -6.51
N THR A 59 4.78 -9.10 -7.12
CA THR A 59 5.93 -8.27 -6.73
C THR A 59 5.62 -6.79 -6.91
N GLU A 60 5.00 -6.40 -8.03
CA GLU A 60 4.53 -5.03 -8.26
C GLU A 60 3.47 -4.60 -7.25
N ALA A 61 2.49 -5.46 -6.95
CA ALA A 61 1.45 -5.16 -5.97
C ALA A 61 2.01 -5.02 -4.53
N VAL A 62 2.99 -5.85 -4.17
CA VAL A 62 3.70 -5.76 -2.87
C VAL A 62 4.54 -4.50 -2.83
N LEU A 63 5.30 -4.18 -3.89
CA LEU A 63 6.10 -2.96 -3.95
C LEU A 63 5.23 -1.71 -3.91
N GLU A 64 4.13 -1.68 -4.66
CA GLU A 64 3.16 -0.59 -4.63
C GLU A 64 2.56 -0.38 -3.23
N ARG A 65 2.32 -1.47 -2.50
CA ARG A 65 1.71 -1.42 -1.17
C ARG A 65 2.68 -1.10 -0.03
N THR A 66 3.92 -1.58 -0.14
CA THR A 66 4.93 -1.45 0.93
C THR A 66 5.84 -0.25 0.74
N SER A 67 6.16 0.11 -0.50
CA SER A 67 7.05 1.24 -0.82
C SER A 67 6.28 2.56 -0.97
N GLY A 68 4.95 2.49 -0.95
CA GLY A 68 4.06 3.59 -1.31
C GLY A 68 4.17 3.95 -2.79
N ALA A 69 3.33 4.87 -3.25
CA ALA A 69 3.43 5.37 -4.61
C ALA A 69 4.79 6.09 -4.78
N PRO A 70 5.71 5.62 -5.64
CA PRO A 70 7.05 6.22 -5.79
C PRO A 70 6.98 7.70 -6.16
N CYS A 71 5.92 8.12 -6.85
CA CYS A 71 5.64 9.52 -7.14
C CYS A 71 5.41 10.36 -5.87
N ALA A 72 4.71 9.84 -4.87
CA ALA A 72 4.45 10.57 -3.63
C ALA A 72 5.75 10.79 -2.82
N SER A 73 6.63 9.80 -2.81
CA SER A 73 7.97 9.94 -2.20
C SER A 73 8.81 10.96 -2.98
N ALA A 74 8.90 10.82 -4.31
CA ALA A 74 9.64 11.73 -5.16
C ALA A 74 9.17 13.19 -5.01
N VAL A 75 7.86 13.43 -4.99
CA VAL A 75 7.29 14.79 -4.83
C VAL A 75 7.71 15.45 -3.51
N LYS A 76 7.86 14.70 -2.42
CA LYS A 76 8.35 15.24 -1.14
C LYS A 76 9.81 15.70 -1.24
N LEU A 77 10.63 14.99 -2.01
CA LEU A 77 12.06 15.26 -2.18
C LEU A 77 12.37 16.26 -3.31
N LEU A 78 11.37 16.61 -4.13
CA LEU A 78 11.57 17.49 -5.29
C LEU A 78 12.02 18.90 -4.92
N CYS A 79 11.50 19.48 -3.83
CA CYS A 79 11.93 20.80 -3.39
C CYS A 79 13.42 20.79 -3.01
N ASP A 80 13.84 19.82 -2.18
CA ASP A 80 15.23 19.68 -1.77
C ASP A 80 16.17 19.39 -2.96
N LEU A 81 15.71 18.59 -3.93
CA LEU A 81 16.46 18.35 -5.17
C LEU A 81 16.64 19.66 -5.97
N VAL A 82 15.57 20.44 -6.12
CA VAL A 82 15.58 21.71 -6.87
C VAL A 82 16.42 22.76 -6.16
N ASP A 83 16.43 22.78 -4.82
CA ASP A 83 17.24 23.70 -4.02
C ASP A 83 18.71 23.26 -3.92
N GLY A 84 19.02 21.99 -4.24
CA GLY A 84 20.35 21.42 -4.15
C GLY A 84 20.76 21.03 -2.73
N THR A 85 19.78 20.81 -1.85
CA THR A 85 19.98 20.40 -0.44
C THR A 85 19.87 18.89 -0.25
N LEU A 86 19.37 18.17 -1.25
CA LEU A 86 19.18 16.73 -1.21
C LEU A 86 20.54 15.99 -1.30
N GLY A 87 20.76 15.00 -0.43
CA GLY A 87 21.97 14.17 -0.45
C GLY A 87 22.11 13.34 -1.72
N GLU A 88 23.34 13.02 -2.12
CA GLU A 88 23.62 12.35 -3.41
C GLU A 88 22.86 11.03 -3.64
N PRO A 89 22.71 10.13 -2.63
CA PRO A 89 21.96 8.89 -2.82
C PRO A 89 20.48 9.13 -3.17
N ASP A 90 19.84 10.04 -2.44
CA ASP A 90 18.43 10.37 -2.65
C ASP A 90 18.23 11.17 -3.94
N ALA A 91 19.16 12.07 -4.24
CA ALA A 91 19.14 12.83 -5.49
C ALA A 91 19.22 11.89 -6.70
N GLU A 92 20.08 10.86 -6.67
CA GLU A 92 20.17 9.89 -7.75
C GLU A 92 18.89 9.07 -7.91
N LEU A 93 18.30 8.59 -6.80
CA LEU A 93 17.01 7.89 -6.85
C LEU A 93 15.89 8.75 -7.47
N VAL A 94 15.80 10.02 -7.09
CA VAL A 94 14.82 10.94 -7.67
C VAL A 94 15.12 11.20 -9.14
N ARG A 95 16.39 11.40 -9.54
CA ARG A 95 16.77 11.57 -10.96
C ARG A 95 16.38 10.37 -11.82
N ILE A 96 16.63 9.14 -11.35
CA ILE A 96 16.21 7.91 -12.03
C ILE A 96 14.69 7.91 -12.19
N HIS A 97 13.93 8.22 -11.13
CA HIS A 97 12.47 8.28 -11.19
C HIS A 97 11.98 9.36 -12.18
N LEU A 98 12.58 10.55 -12.18
CA LEU A 98 12.27 11.61 -13.13
C LEU A 98 12.53 11.17 -14.57
N GLY A 99 13.52 10.31 -14.79
CA GLY A 99 13.80 9.65 -16.07
C GLY A 99 12.63 8.81 -16.60
N GLY A 100 11.84 8.18 -15.73
CA GLY A 100 10.69 7.35 -16.09
C GLY A 100 9.31 8.02 -15.95
N CYS A 101 9.18 9.07 -15.13
CA CYS A 101 7.88 9.65 -14.77
C CYS A 101 7.66 11.05 -15.35
N ARG A 102 6.75 11.19 -16.33
CA ARG A 102 6.42 12.47 -16.98
C ARG A 102 5.83 13.50 -16.01
N THR A 103 4.95 13.07 -15.11
CA THR A 103 4.27 13.96 -14.15
C THR A 103 5.27 14.59 -13.19
N CYS A 104 6.12 13.79 -12.54
CA CYS A 104 7.13 14.31 -11.63
C CYS A 104 8.15 15.21 -12.34
N ARG A 105 8.51 14.90 -13.59
CA ARG A 105 9.38 15.77 -14.41
C ARG A 105 8.77 17.15 -14.68
N SER A 106 7.47 17.21 -14.94
CA SER A 106 6.77 18.49 -15.15
C SER A 106 6.74 19.34 -13.89
N ILE A 107 6.57 18.72 -12.71
CA ILE A 107 6.60 19.39 -11.41
C ILE A 107 8.01 19.91 -11.13
N ALA A 108 9.04 19.07 -11.29
CA ALA A 108 10.44 19.47 -11.11
C ALA A 108 10.80 20.67 -12.00
N ALA A 109 10.38 20.65 -13.27
CA ALA A 109 10.60 21.75 -14.21
C ALA A 109 9.84 23.04 -13.84
N ALA A 110 8.67 22.93 -13.20
CA ALA A 110 7.94 24.09 -12.71
C ALA A 110 8.61 24.69 -11.46
N LEU A 111 9.04 23.85 -10.52
CA LEU A 111 9.78 24.26 -9.32
C LEU A 111 11.12 24.92 -9.69
N ALA A 112 11.86 24.38 -10.66
CA ALA A 112 13.10 24.98 -11.15
C ALA A 112 12.89 26.39 -11.72
N ARG A 113 11.83 26.60 -12.50
CA ARG A 113 11.47 27.94 -13.00
C ARG A 113 11.11 28.89 -11.87
N LEU A 114 10.30 28.44 -10.90
CA LEU A 114 9.94 29.25 -9.74
C LEU A 114 11.16 29.65 -8.91
N ARG A 115 12.16 28.78 -8.78
CA ARG A 115 13.43 29.08 -8.09
C ARG A 115 14.18 30.24 -8.75
N GLU A 116 14.11 30.36 -10.07
CA GLU A 116 14.73 31.45 -10.84
C GLU A 116 13.89 32.75 -10.79
N GLU A 117 12.56 32.63 -10.84
CA GLU A 117 11.65 33.79 -10.90
C GLU A 117 11.40 34.44 -9.53
N LEU A 118 11.33 33.66 -8.45
CA LEU A 118 10.98 34.17 -7.11
C LEU A 118 11.96 35.23 -6.57
N PRO A 119 13.29 35.09 -6.72
CA PRO A 119 14.22 36.15 -6.31
C PRO A 119 13.97 37.47 -7.05
N LEU A 120 13.62 37.42 -8.34
CA LEU A 120 13.30 38.62 -9.13
C LEU A 120 12.02 39.31 -8.63
N LEU A 121 11.05 38.53 -8.13
CA LEU A 121 9.85 39.07 -7.51
C LEU A 121 10.10 39.64 -6.12
N ALA A 122 11.06 39.11 -5.37
CA ALA A 122 11.41 39.59 -4.03
C ALA A 122 12.02 41.00 -4.05
N GLU A 123 12.64 41.40 -5.16
CA GLU A 123 13.20 42.75 -5.32
C GLU A 123 12.14 43.83 -5.56
N ILE A 124 10.92 43.43 -5.96
CA ILE A 124 9.82 44.36 -6.18
C ILE A 124 9.25 44.78 -4.83
N ARG A 125 9.73 45.91 -4.31
CA ARG A 125 9.12 46.55 -3.15
C ARG A 125 7.73 47.04 -3.56
N PRO A 126 6.63 46.48 -3.03
CA PRO A 126 5.30 46.96 -3.38
C PRO A 126 5.14 48.41 -2.90
N ASP A 127 4.42 49.22 -3.66
CA ASP A 127 4.02 50.57 -3.23
C ASP A 127 3.27 50.49 -1.90
N GLU A 128 3.40 51.50 -1.05
CA GLU A 128 2.76 51.55 0.27
C GLU A 128 1.24 51.37 0.17
N ARG A 129 0.65 51.81 -0.96
CA ARG A 129 -0.78 51.68 -1.23
C ARG A 129 -1.19 50.28 -1.68
N PHE A 130 -0.26 49.43 -2.09
CA PHE A 130 -0.58 48.09 -2.60
C PHE A 130 -1.21 47.22 -1.52
N VAL A 131 -0.64 47.23 -0.30
CA VAL A 131 -1.18 46.44 0.83
C VAL A 131 -2.59 46.92 1.16
N ASP A 132 -2.81 48.24 1.23
CA ASP A 132 -4.13 48.82 1.45
C ASP A 132 -5.12 48.48 0.33
N ALA A 133 -4.67 48.49 -0.93
CA ALA A 133 -5.48 48.13 -2.08
C ALA A 133 -5.88 46.64 -2.06
N VAL A 134 -4.93 45.73 -1.79
CA VAL A 134 -5.20 44.29 -1.66
C VAL A 134 -6.13 44.04 -0.50
N LEU A 135 -5.82 44.55 0.70
CA LEU A 135 -6.67 44.40 1.88
C LEU A 135 -8.05 44.97 1.65
N SER A 136 -8.17 46.15 1.04
CA SER A 136 -9.50 46.72 0.74
C SER A 136 -10.27 45.89 -0.28
N ARG A 137 -9.61 45.14 -1.18
CA ARG A 137 -10.25 44.31 -2.20
C ARG A 137 -10.60 42.91 -1.70
N THR A 138 -9.72 42.27 -0.92
CA THR A 138 -9.95 40.93 -0.33
C THR A 138 -10.86 41.00 0.90
N SER A 139 -10.77 42.07 1.70
CA SER A 139 -11.64 42.25 2.89
C SER A 139 -13.05 42.74 2.56
N ARG A 140 -13.34 43.12 1.30
CA ARG A 140 -14.69 43.54 0.87
C ARG A 140 -15.77 42.48 1.12
N GLY A 141 -15.40 41.19 1.07
CA GLY A 141 -16.31 40.09 1.43
C GLY A 141 -16.68 40.10 2.92
N TRP A 142 -15.72 40.40 3.79
CA TRP A 142 -15.93 40.44 5.24
C TRP A 142 -16.64 41.73 5.69
N ARG A 143 -16.36 42.88 5.05
CA ARG A 143 -16.95 44.19 5.41
C ARG A 143 -18.45 44.29 5.12
N ARG A 144 -18.99 43.56 4.14
CA ARG A 144 -20.44 43.58 3.86
C ARG A 144 -21.27 42.95 4.99
N THR A 145 -20.73 41.97 5.69
CA THR A 145 -21.45 41.24 6.75
C THR A 145 -21.38 41.95 8.11
N PHE A 146 -20.42 42.87 8.31
CA PHE A 146 -20.16 43.56 9.59
C PHE A 146 -20.07 45.10 9.43
N GLY A 147 -21.08 45.71 8.79
CA GLY A 147 -21.13 47.15 8.50
C GLY A 147 -21.09 48.10 9.70
N TRP A 148 -21.22 47.61 10.94
CA TRP A 148 -21.19 48.44 12.16
C TRP A 148 -19.77 48.78 12.67
N ARG A 149 -18.71 48.22 12.06
CA ARG A 149 -17.32 48.35 12.57
C ARG A 149 -16.59 49.66 12.26
N GLY A 150 -17.09 50.51 11.37
CA GLY A 150 -16.47 51.82 11.11
C GLY A 150 -16.44 52.71 12.36
N SER A 151 -17.55 52.74 13.11
CA SER A 151 -17.64 53.46 14.39
C SER A 151 -16.91 52.74 15.52
N PHE A 152 -16.75 51.42 15.43
CA PHE A 152 -16.10 50.62 16.46
C PHE A 152 -14.57 50.76 16.42
N ASP A 153 -13.95 50.94 15.25
CA ASP A 153 -12.48 51.11 15.15
C ASP A 153 -12.03 52.43 15.80
N GLU A 154 -12.75 53.52 15.56
CA GLU A 154 -12.48 54.83 16.20
C GLU A 154 -12.74 54.77 17.71
N LEU A 155 -13.81 54.08 18.15
CA LEU A 155 -14.06 53.83 19.56
C LEU A 155 -12.94 53.00 20.21
N LEU A 156 -12.48 51.95 19.52
CA LEU A 156 -11.43 51.05 20.00
C LEU A 156 -10.09 51.77 20.09
N ARG A 157 -9.74 52.63 19.14
CA ARG A 157 -8.53 53.47 19.20
C ARG A 157 -8.59 54.45 20.37
N ARG A 158 -9.73 55.11 20.61
CA ARG A 158 -9.93 55.99 21.77
C ARG A 158 -9.84 55.25 23.09
N LEU A 159 -10.36 54.02 23.14
CA LEU A 159 -10.27 53.15 24.30
C LEU A 159 -8.83 52.68 24.55
N LEU A 160 -8.12 52.23 23.51
CA LEU A 160 -6.72 51.78 23.59
C LEU A 160 -5.74 52.89 23.97
N ALA A 161 -6.02 54.14 23.61
CA ALA A 161 -5.22 55.29 24.03
C ALA A 161 -5.31 55.59 25.54
N ARG A 162 -6.24 54.96 26.28
CA ARG A 162 -6.41 55.16 27.71
C ARG A 162 -5.50 54.20 28.48
N PRO A 163 -4.55 54.67 29.32
CA PRO A 163 -3.57 53.80 29.99
C PRO A 163 -4.20 52.77 30.96
N ARG A 164 -5.45 52.99 31.39
CA ARG A 164 -6.20 52.04 32.24
C ARG A 164 -6.96 50.95 31.46
N PHE A 165 -7.03 51.07 30.14
CA PHE A 165 -7.82 50.17 29.31
C PHE A 165 -7.28 48.74 29.31
N ALA A 166 -5.97 48.54 29.44
CA ALA A 166 -5.39 47.20 29.54
C ALA A 166 -5.91 46.44 30.78
N ALA A 167 -6.03 47.12 31.92
CA ALA A 167 -6.52 46.50 33.16
C ALA A 167 -8.04 46.25 33.10
N GLU A 168 -8.82 47.23 32.62
CA GLU A 168 -10.28 47.10 32.46
C GLU A 168 -10.63 46.03 31.41
N GLY A 169 -9.89 45.99 30.31
CA GLY A 169 -10.03 45.00 29.25
C GLY A 169 -9.64 43.59 29.70
N ALA A 170 -8.56 43.44 30.49
CA ALA A 170 -8.19 42.16 31.09
C ALA A 170 -9.27 41.66 32.08
N TYR A 171 -9.85 42.56 32.87
CA TYR A 171 -10.92 42.22 33.81
C TYR A 171 -12.22 41.82 33.10
N LEU A 172 -12.65 42.60 32.09
CA LEU A 172 -13.82 42.24 31.29
C LEU A 172 -13.58 40.96 30.47
N GLY A 173 -12.37 40.79 29.95
CA GLY A 173 -11.95 39.58 29.24
C GLY A 173 -11.99 38.35 30.14
N SER A 174 -11.53 38.45 31.38
CA SER A 174 -11.60 37.34 32.34
C SER A 174 -13.03 37.03 32.78
N ILE A 175 -13.89 38.04 32.98
CA ILE A 175 -15.32 37.82 33.24
C ILE A 175 -15.98 37.11 32.06
N LEU A 176 -15.74 37.58 30.84
CA LEU A 176 -16.32 36.98 29.64
C LEU A 176 -15.84 35.55 29.46
N LEU A 177 -14.54 35.30 29.61
CA LEU A 177 -13.96 33.96 29.55
C LEU A 177 -14.55 33.05 30.64
N THR A 178 -14.71 33.57 31.85
CA THR A 178 -15.32 32.83 32.97
C THR A 178 -16.77 32.51 32.66
N MET A 179 -17.57 33.46 32.17
CA MET A 179 -18.94 33.18 31.72
C MET A 179 -18.96 32.13 30.62
N LEU A 180 -18.07 32.26 29.64
CA LEU A 180 -18.04 31.37 28.49
C LEU A 180 -17.56 29.95 28.83
N VAL A 181 -16.87 29.75 29.95
CA VAL A 181 -16.46 28.41 30.42
C VAL A 181 -17.40 27.87 31.51
N ALA A 182 -17.86 28.72 32.43
CA ALA A 182 -18.56 28.31 33.65
C ALA A 182 -20.09 28.33 33.54
N PHE A 183 -20.70 29.01 32.56
CA PHE A 183 -22.16 29.03 32.47
C PHE A 183 -22.71 27.71 31.91
N PRO A 184 -23.66 27.04 32.61
CA PRO A 184 -24.33 25.85 32.09
C PRO A 184 -25.17 26.24 30.85
N GLY A 185 -24.80 25.69 29.69
CA GLY A 185 -25.40 26.04 28.39
C GLY A 185 -24.48 26.81 27.45
N SER A 186 -23.26 27.16 27.88
CA SER A 186 -22.24 27.71 26.99
C SER A 186 -21.86 26.71 25.89
N PRO A 187 -21.60 27.16 24.63
CA PRO A 187 -21.12 26.30 23.56
C PRO A 187 -19.72 25.74 23.81
N LEU A 188 -18.94 26.33 24.73
CA LEU A 188 -17.57 25.91 25.05
C LEU A 188 -17.46 25.11 26.35
N SER A 189 -18.54 24.89 27.09
CA SER A 189 -18.50 24.11 28.34
C SER A 189 -18.00 22.67 28.13
N GLY A 190 -18.21 22.11 26.94
CA GLY A 190 -17.71 20.78 26.56
C GLY A 190 -16.32 20.78 25.90
N LEU A 191 -15.71 21.93 25.63
CA LEU A 191 -14.36 21.98 25.04
C LEU A 191 -13.26 21.40 25.93
N PRO A 192 -13.23 21.63 27.25
CA PRO A 192 -12.20 21.05 28.11
C PRO A 192 -12.23 19.52 28.06
N GLU A 193 -13.42 18.94 28.15
CA GLU A 193 -13.62 17.48 28.03
C GLU A 193 -13.23 16.98 26.64
N ARG A 194 -13.67 17.67 25.57
CA ARG A 194 -13.34 17.28 24.19
C ARG A 194 -11.83 17.37 23.90
N ALA A 195 -11.16 18.43 24.37
CA ALA A 195 -9.72 18.62 24.22
C ALA A 195 -8.92 17.61 25.05
N LEU A 196 -9.39 17.29 26.25
CA LEU A 196 -8.81 16.23 27.07
C LEU A 196 -9.03 14.85 26.46
N THR A 197 -10.21 14.56 25.88
CA THR A 197 -10.41 13.31 25.15
C THR A 197 -9.54 13.25 23.90
N ALA A 198 -9.42 14.33 23.13
CA ALA A 198 -8.62 14.36 21.91
C ALA A 198 -7.12 14.19 22.20
N THR A 199 -6.60 14.84 23.24
CA THR A 199 -5.20 14.65 23.66
C THR A 199 -4.98 13.30 24.32
N ARG A 200 -5.95 12.78 25.08
CA ARG A 200 -5.86 11.43 25.65
C ARG A 200 -5.92 10.35 24.56
N THR A 201 -6.71 10.52 23.50
CA THR A 201 -6.73 9.60 22.38
C THR A 201 -5.43 9.67 21.58
N ASP A 202 -4.91 10.87 21.28
CA ASP A 202 -3.64 11.00 20.53
C ASP A 202 -2.43 10.49 21.35
N VAL A 203 -2.42 10.73 22.66
CA VAL A 203 -1.37 10.21 23.54
C VAL A 203 -1.51 8.70 23.76
N LEU A 204 -2.74 8.16 23.90
CA LEU A 204 -2.93 6.71 23.96
C LEU A 204 -2.66 6.04 22.62
N GLU A 205 -2.89 6.70 21.48
CA GLU A 205 -2.56 6.19 20.15
C GLU A 205 -1.04 6.20 19.89
N ARG A 206 -0.31 7.13 20.50
CA ARG A 206 1.16 7.18 20.47
C ARG A 206 1.84 6.28 21.51
N ILE A 207 1.23 6.05 22.67
CA ILE A 207 1.77 5.20 23.75
C ILE A 207 1.30 3.76 23.62
N ALA A 208 0.12 3.50 23.06
CA ALA A 208 -0.20 2.19 22.53
C ALA A 208 0.69 1.98 21.30
N VAL A 209 1.91 1.50 21.55
CA VAL A 209 2.49 0.48 20.66
C VAL A 209 1.36 -0.51 20.46
N PRO A 210 0.77 -0.60 19.27
CA PRO A 210 -0.49 -1.29 19.11
C PRO A 210 -0.23 -2.74 19.54
N ALA A 211 -1.01 -3.22 20.51
CA ALA A 211 -1.09 -4.65 20.80
C ALA A 211 -1.79 -5.40 19.64
N SER A 212 -2.31 -4.66 18.65
CA SER A 212 -3.14 -5.16 17.56
C SER A 212 -2.48 -5.52 16.21
N PRO A 213 -1.17 -5.33 15.90
CA PRO A 213 -0.63 -5.86 14.65
C PRO A 213 -0.60 -7.38 14.72
N MET A 214 -0.35 -7.98 15.88
CA MET A 214 -0.34 -9.44 16.09
C MET A 214 -1.75 -10.05 16.11
N GLU A 215 -2.75 -9.40 16.72
CA GLU A 215 -4.14 -9.89 16.66
C GLU A 215 -4.77 -9.70 15.27
N ALA A 216 -4.48 -8.58 14.59
CA ALA A 216 -4.92 -8.37 13.22
C ALA A 216 -4.22 -9.31 12.24
N LEU A 217 -2.93 -9.65 12.48
CA LEU A 217 -2.27 -10.75 11.76
C LEU A 217 -2.95 -12.08 12.07
N GLY A 218 -3.25 -12.36 13.34
CA GLY A 218 -3.89 -13.60 13.76
C GLY A 218 -5.24 -13.84 13.09
N ALA A 219 -6.09 -12.81 13.04
CA ALA A 219 -7.39 -12.87 12.37
C ALA A 219 -7.25 -13.00 10.83
N ARG A 220 -6.22 -12.40 10.22
CA ARG A 220 -5.95 -12.58 8.78
C ARG A 220 -5.39 -13.95 8.45
N VAL A 221 -4.49 -14.47 9.28
CA VAL A 221 -3.90 -15.79 9.12
C VAL A 221 -4.94 -16.88 9.31
N SER A 222 -5.90 -16.70 10.23
CA SER A 222 -7.01 -17.64 10.39
C SER A 222 -7.98 -17.61 9.20
N ALA A 223 -8.28 -16.43 8.65
CA ALA A 223 -9.06 -16.31 7.42
C ALA A 223 -8.37 -16.97 6.21
N LEU A 224 -7.07 -16.71 6.01
CA LEU A 224 -6.28 -17.32 4.94
C LEU A 224 -6.19 -18.86 5.09
N ARG A 225 -6.09 -19.38 6.32
CA ARG A 225 -6.13 -20.83 6.56
C ARG A 225 -7.50 -21.45 6.27
N ALA A 226 -8.59 -20.73 6.50
CA ALA A 226 -9.94 -21.20 6.19
C ALA A 226 -10.14 -21.29 4.67
N ASP A 227 -9.74 -20.24 3.93
CA ASP A 227 -9.81 -20.22 2.46
C ASP A 227 -8.94 -21.30 1.83
N ALA A 228 -7.70 -21.47 2.31
CA ALA A 228 -6.80 -22.51 1.80
C ALA A 228 -7.35 -23.93 2.03
N ARG A 229 -8.03 -24.19 3.16
CA ARG A 229 -8.71 -25.49 3.39
C ARG A 229 -9.90 -25.69 2.45
N GLN A 230 -10.64 -24.62 2.16
CA GLN A 230 -11.77 -24.66 1.24
C GLN A 230 -11.29 -25.02 -0.18
N GLU A 231 -10.24 -24.35 -0.68
CA GLU A 231 -9.67 -24.63 -1.99
C GLU A 231 -9.10 -26.06 -2.09
N LEU A 232 -8.44 -26.55 -1.04
CA LEU A 232 -7.92 -27.91 -1.02
C LEU A 232 -9.05 -28.95 -1.08
N SER A 233 -10.16 -28.70 -0.36
CA SER A 233 -11.36 -29.54 -0.40
C SER A 233 -11.98 -29.56 -1.80
N ASP A 234 -12.07 -28.40 -2.45
CA ASP A 234 -12.64 -28.27 -3.80
C ASP A 234 -11.77 -28.95 -4.86
N ALA A 235 -10.45 -28.80 -4.76
CA ALA A 235 -9.49 -29.47 -5.63
C ALA A 235 -9.55 -31.00 -5.46
N THR A 236 -9.61 -31.48 -4.22
CA THR A 236 -9.75 -32.92 -3.94
C THR A 236 -11.06 -33.47 -4.51
N GLY A 237 -12.16 -32.72 -4.38
CA GLY A 237 -13.45 -33.06 -4.99
C GLY A 237 -13.44 -33.02 -6.52
N ALA A 238 -12.55 -32.24 -7.16
CA ALA A 238 -12.39 -32.23 -8.61
C ALA A 238 -11.61 -33.46 -9.11
N VAL A 239 -10.58 -33.88 -8.37
CA VAL A 239 -9.79 -35.09 -8.70
C VAL A 239 -10.66 -36.35 -8.62
N LEU A 240 -11.46 -36.49 -7.56
CA LEU A 240 -12.39 -37.63 -7.42
C LEU A 240 -13.42 -37.67 -8.56
N ARG A 241 -13.87 -36.51 -9.05
CA ARG A 241 -14.76 -36.43 -10.21
C ARG A 241 -14.07 -36.82 -11.54
N LEU A 242 -12.76 -36.59 -11.65
CA LEU A 242 -11.98 -37.02 -12.81
C LEU A 242 -11.74 -38.53 -12.81
N GLU A 243 -11.42 -39.12 -11.66
CA GLU A 243 -11.29 -40.58 -11.54
C GLU A 243 -12.59 -41.29 -11.94
N ASP A 244 -13.74 -40.81 -11.46
CA ASP A 244 -15.05 -41.38 -11.81
C ASP A 244 -15.35 -41.26 -13.32
N ARG A 245 -14.83 -40.21 -13.98
CA ARG A 245 -14.97 -39.99 -15.42
C ARG A 245 -14.04 -40.89 -16.25
N VAL A 246 -12.82 -41.13 -15.77
CA VAL A 246 -11.86 -42.05 -16.39
C VAL A 246 -12.36 -43.49 -16.28
N VAL A 247 -12.88 -43.89 -15.12
CA VAL A 247 -13.48 -45.22 -14.92
C VAL A 247 -14.64 -45.46 -15.88
N ARG A 248 -15.53 -44.47 -16.07
CA ARG A 248 -16.59 -44.57 -17.10
C ARG A 248 -16.03 -44.68 -18.51
N PHE A 249 -15.05 -43.86 -18.87
CA PHE A 249 -14.47 -43.87 -20.22
C PHE A 249 -13.77 -45.20 -20.56
N VAL A 250 -13.04 -45.78 -19.60
CA VAL A 250 -12.41 -47.10 -19.77
C VAL A 250 -13.48 -48.21 -19.87
N GLY A 251 -14.58 -48.09 -19.11
CA GLY A 251 -15.74 -48.99 -19.23
C GLY A 251 -16.37 -48.98 -20.62
N ASP A 252 -16.51 -47.81 -21.25
CA ASP A 252 -17.10 -47.68 -22.60
C ASP A 252 -16.18 -48.22 -23.71
N LEU A 253 -14.85 -48.12 -23.56
CA LEU A 253 -13.90 -48.64 -24.55
C LEU A 253 -13.77 -50.18 -24.55
N GLY A 254 -14.09 -50.83 -23.43
CA GLY A 254 -14.10 -52.29 -23.31
C GLY A 254 -15.27 -52.98 -24.03
N GLY A 255 -16.23 -52.23 -24.60
CA GLY A 255 -17.41 -52.76 -25.28
C GLY A 255 -17.27 -53.03 -26.78
N HIS A 256 -16.11 -52.72 -27.39
CA HIS A 256 -15.94 -52.75 -28.85
C HIS A 256 -14.95 -53.82 -29.37
N GLU A 257 -14.84 -54.97 -28.71
CA GLU A 257 -14.15 -56.14 -29.27
C GLU A 257 -15.15 -57.21 -29.73
N HIS A 258 -15.39 -57.22 -31.05
CA HIS A 258 -15.70 -58.36 -31.94
C HIS A 258 -16.84 -58.06 -32.94
N GLU A 259 -16.49 -57.48 -34.09
CA GLU A 259 -17.16 -57.85 -35.35
C GLU A 259 -16.23 -57.62 -36.55
N THR A 260 -15.16 -58.43 -36.66
CA THR A 260 -14.34 -58.51 -37.88
C THR A 260 -15.08 -59.34 -38.93
N LYS A 261 -15.87 -58.66 -39.75
CA LYS A 261 -16.55 -59.26 -40.90
C LYS A 261 -15.57 -59.37 -42.08
N ASN A 262 -15.42 -60.61 -42.53
CA ASN A 262 -14.55 -61.12 -43.58
C ASN A 262 -15.08 -60.67 -44.96
N GLU A 263 -14.44 -59.70 -45.62
CA GLU A 263 -14.78 -59.28 -46.99
C GLU A 263 -13.77 -59.83 -48.01
N SER A 264 -14.31 -60.64 -48.90
CA SER A 264 -13.65 -61.37 -49.98
C SER A 264 -13.66 -60.52 -51.25
N THR A 265 -12.47 -60.16 -51.73
CA THR A 265 -12.28 -59.35 -52.94
C THR A 265 -12.56 -60.18 -54.19
N THR A 266 -13.63 -59.83 -54.91
CA THR A 266 -13.99 -60.31 -56.26
C THR A 266 -13.71 -59.20 -57.28
N PRO A 267 -13.11 -59.47 -58.46
CA PRO A 267 -12.88 -58.44 -59.48
C PRO A 267 -13.99 -58.45 -60.56
N ALA A 268 -14.59 -57.30 -60.83
CA ALA A 268 -15.42 -57.00 -62.01
C ALA A 268 -15.23 -55.51 -62.34
N ARG A 269 -14.64 -55.13 -63.48
CA ARG A 269 -15.16 -55.13 -64.87
C ARG A 269 -16.10 -53.92 -65.14
N GLN A 270 -15.75 -53.17 -66.20
CA GLN A 270 -16.55 -52.18 -66.98
C GLN A 270 -16.84 -50.83 -66.30
N ASP A 271 -17.03 -49.71 -66.99
CA ASP A 271 -16.91 -49.32 -68.40
C ASP A 271 -16.85 -47.78 -68.47
N ASP A 272 -16.33 -47.29 -69.58
CA ASP A 272 -16.53 -46.01 -70.27
C ASP A 272 -17.44 -44.89 -69.72
N THR A 273 -16.97 -43.65 -69.89
CA THR A 273 -17.58 -42.46 -70.59
C THR A 273 -17.15 -41.15 -69.89
N LYS A 274 -16.34 -40.27 -70.51
CA LYS A 274 -16.62 -39.30 -71.60
C LYS A 274 -17.46 -38.10 -71.15
N GLU A 275 -16.82 -36.91 -71.11
CA GLU A 275 -17.33 -35.54 -71.38
C GLU A 275 -16.44 -34.53 -70.63
N THR A 276 -15.38 -33.97 -71.23
CA THR A 276 -15.30 -32.85 -72.19
C THR A 276 -16.22 -31.65 -71.94
N ARG A 277 -15.55 -30.50 -71.74
CA ARG A 277 -15.89 -29.09 -72.05
C ARG A 277 -16.65 -28.23 -71.02
N PRO A 278 -16.58 -26.89 -71.14
CA PRO A 278 -15.60 -26.03 -71.83
C PRO A 278 -14.75 -25.16 -70.89
#